data_AF-A0A2M7G4V2-F1
#
_entry.id   AF-A0A2M7G4V2-F1
#
_cell.length_a   1.000
_cell.length_b   1.000
_cell.length_c   1.000
_cell.angle_alpha   90.00
_cell.angle_beta   90.00
_cell.angle_gamma   90.00
#
_symmetry.space_group_name_H-M   'P 1'
#
loop_
_entity.id
_entity.type
_entity.pdbx_description
1 polymer ?
#
loop_
_entity_poly.entity_id
_entity_poly.type
_entity_poly.pdbx_seq_one_letter_code
_entity_poly.pdbx_strand_id
1 'polypeptide(L)'
;MPPSLKTTERWNQTLRYFYFVYALGGHANDADTIWGKIRFQGETELLQIFEKLQIPLQVIPKGVERVQPRVSYAFDEYQRLAHPVTAYPNYQEPSIQTIFGIQTYFSIQQDSISVALSGAEGDSWAVTEKDFQNALRLESEFEKMGIQMETPPGKN
;
A
#
# COMPACT_ATOMS: atom_id res chain seq x y z
N MET A 1 19.48 7.25 7.10
CA MET A 1 19.17 8.59 7.69
C MET A 1 17.86 9.05 7.07
N PRO A 2 16.94 9.65 7.85
CA PRO A 2 15.67 10.13 7.32
C PRO A 2 15.91 11.26 6.30
N PRO A 3 15.03 11.42 5.29
CA PRO A 3 15.15 12.49 4.30
C PRO A 3 14.98 13.87 4.96
N SER A 4 15.74 14.86 4.45
CA SER A 4 15.63 16.24 4.95
C SER A 4 14.27 16.85 4.61
N LEU A 5 13.84 17.88 5.36
CA LEU A 5 12.59 18.61 5.06
C LEU A 5 12.56 19.16 3.62
N LYS A 6 13.68 19.72 3.14
CA LYS A 6 13.78 20.20 1.74
C LYS A 6 13.60 19.06 0.73
N THR A 7 14.08 17.86 1.07
CA THR A 7 13.93 16.68 0.23
C THR A 7 12.47 16.25 0.15
N THR A 8 11.79 16.14 1.30
CA THR A 8 10.39 15.70 1.36
C THR A 8 9.43 16.74 0.79
N GLU A 9 9.70 18.03 0.95
CA GLU A 9 8.99 19.13 0.27
C GLU A 9 9.09 19.00 -1.25
N ARG A 10 10.30 18.80 -1.79
CA ARG A 10 10.51 18.58 -3.23
C ARG A 10 9.74 17.35 -3.73
N TRP A 11 9.80 16.23 -3.00
CA TRP A 11 9.06 15.03 -3.37
C TRP A 11 7.56 15.28 -3.40
N ASN A 12 7.03 15.93 -2.36
CA ASN A 12 5.61 16.27 -2.29
C ASN A 12 5.17 17.25 -3.39
N GLN A 13 6.03 18.17 -3.84
CA GLN A 13 5.72 19.04 -4.97
C GLN A 13 5.77 18.32 -6.33
N THR A 14 6.55 17.24 -6.43
CA THR A 14 6.76 16.52 -7.71
C THR A 14 5.75 15.39 -7.91
N LEU A 15 5.46 14.62 -6.86
CA LEU A 15 4.48 13.52 -6.91
C LEU A 15 3.08 14.10 -7.06
N ARG A 16 2.29 13.57 -7.98
CA ARG A 16 0.91 14.02 -8.23
C ARG A 16 -0.08 13.35 -7.28
N TYR A 17 0.08 12.06 -7.06
CA TYR A 17 -0.86 11.18 -6.39
C TYR A 17 -0.30 10.62 -5.08
N PHE A 18 1.01 10.42 -5.02
CA PHE A 18 1.68 10.01 -3.79
C PHE A 18 2.11 11.21 -2.95
N TYR A 19 2.33 10.97 -1.66
CA TYR A 19 2.97 11.93 -0.75
C TYR A 19 3.77 11.20 0.32
N PHE A 20 4.76 11.91 0.85
CA PHE A 20 5.61 11.41 1.92
C PHE A 20 4.92 11.56 3.29
N VAL A 21 4.99 10.50 4.09
CA VAL A 21 4.45 10.41 5.45
C VAL A 21 5.58 10.06 6.42
N TYR A 22 5.78 10.90 7.43
CA TYR A 22 6.73 10.62 8.52
C TYR A 22 6.16 9.58 9.49
N ALA A 23 7.02 8.68 9.98
CA ALA A 23 6.70 7.86 11.14
C ALA A 23 6.47 8.76 12.37
N LEU A 24 5.29 8.71 12.99
CA LEU A 24 4.95 9.55 14.15
C LEU A 24 5.49 8.97 15.47
N GLY A 25 5.61 7.65 15.59
CA GLY A 25 5.99 6.96 16.83
C GLY A 25 7.49 6.66 17.01
N GLY A 26 8.35 7.01 16.04
CA GLY A 26 9.67 6.38 15.91
C GLY A 26 9.54 4.88 15.59
N HIS A 27 10.66 4.16 15.49
CA HIS A 27 10.73 2.73 15.08
C HIS A 27 9.88 1.71 15.90
N ALA A 28 9.00 2.16 16.79
CA ALA A 28 8.04 1.38 17.55
C ALA A 28 6.73 1.11 16.77
N ASN A 29 6.85 0.60 15.54
CA ASN A 29 5.81 0.10 14.61
C ASN A 29 5.44 0.99 13.41
N ASP A 30 5.99 2.20 13.29
CA ASP A 30 5.77 3.06 12.11
C ASP A 30 7.07 3.27 11.33
N ALA A 31 6.98 3.24 10.01
CA ALA A 31 8.08 3.53 9.09
C ALA A 31 7.75 4.78 8.26
N ASP A 32 8.78 5.55 7.90
CA ASP A 32 8.62 6.58 6.88
C ASP A 32 8.10 5.89 5.60
N THR A 33 7.12 6.50 4.94
CA THR A 33 6.43 5.87 3.81
C THR A 33 6.06 6.89 2.73
N ILE A 34 6.15 6.49 1.46
CA ILE A 34 5.46 7.19 0.38
C ILE A 34 4.11 6.52 0.16
N TRP A 35 3.03 7.28 0.33
CA TRP A 35 1.67 6.75 0.38
C TRP A 35 0.78 7.39 -0.68
N GLY A 36 -0.12 6.60 -1.25
CA GLY A 36 -1.12 7.04 -2.21
C GLY A 36 -2.37 6.17 -2.11
N LYS A 37 -3.42 6.58 -2.83
CA LYS A 37 -4.73 5.93 -2.75
C LYS A 37 -5.37 5.80 -4.12
N ILE A 38 -5.91 4.63 -4.41
CA ILE A 38 -6.73 4.35 -5.60
C ILE A 38 -8.18 4.27 -5.14
N ARG A 39 -9.10 4.97 -5.81
CA ARG A 39 -10.54 4.90 -5.52
C ARG A 39 -11.19 3.83 -6.41
N PHE A 40 -12.24 3.22 -5.87
CA PHE A 40 -13.08 2.30 -6.63
C PHE A 40 -14.51 2.30 -6.06
N GLN A 41 -15.46 1.80 -6.85
CA GLN A 41 -16.88 1.73 -6.53
C GLN A 41 -17.34 0.27 -6.47
N GLY A 42 -17.24 -0.30 -5.27
CA GLY A 42 -17.69 -1.66 -4.99
C GLY A 42 -16.75 -2.75 -5.50
N GLU A 43 -17.17 -3.99 -5.27
CA GLU A 43 -16.34 -5.19 -5.46
C GLU A 43 -15.92 -5.42 -6.92
N THR A 44 -16.80 -5.12 -7.89
CA THR A 44 -16.49 -5.33 -9.31
C THR A 44 -15.32 -4.48 -9.78
N GLU A 45 -15.29 -3.18 -9.43
CA GLU A 45 -14.19 -2.29 -9.82
C GLU A 45 -12.90 -2.64 -9.07
N LEU A 46 -13.01 -3.03 -7.79
CA LEU A 46 -11.88 -3.57 -7.02
C LEU A 46 -11.21 -4.74 -7.78
N LEU A 47 -11.99 -5.73 -8.19
CA LEU A 47 -11.46 -6.90 -8.91
C LEU A 47 -10.82 -6.53 -10.25
N GLN A 48 -11.42 -5.59 -10.99
CA GLN A 48 -10.86 -5.10 -12.25
C GLN A 48 -9.51 -4.40 -12.05
N ILE A 49 -9.35 -3.63 -10.97
CA ILE A 49 -8.06 -2.98 -10.65
C ILE A 49 -7.01 -4.04 -10.34
N PHE A 50 -7.31 -5.02 -9.49
CA PHE A 50 -6.36 -6.09 -9.16
C PHE A 50 -6.00 -6.95 -10.37
N GLU A 51 -6.95 -7.21 -11.27
CA GLU A 51 -6.71 -7.87 -12.55
C GLU A 51 -5.76 -7.07 -13.45
N LYS A 52 -5.99 -5.76 -13.61
CA LYS A 52 -5.08 -4.88 -14.37
C LYS A 52 -3.66 -4.86 -13.80
N LEU A 53 -3.55 -4.88 -12.46
CA LEU A 53 -2.27 -4.93 -11.75
C LEU A 53 -1.62 -6.33 -11.79
N GLN A 54 -2.32 -7.35 -12.29
CA GLN A 54 -1.91 -8.75 -12.26
C GLN A 54 -1.61 -9.25 -10.84
N ILE A 55 -2.31 -8.70 -9.85
CA ILE A 55 -2.21 -9.12 -8.45
C ILE A 55 -3.39 -10.06 -8.15
N PRO A 56 -3.13 -11.32 -7.77
CA PRO A 56 -4.21 -12.24 -7.45
C PRO A 56 -4.86 -11.87 -6.12
N LEU A 57 -6.12 -11.42 -6.16
CA LEU A 57 -6.93 -11.27 -4.94
C LEU A 57 -7.46 -12.64 -4.51
N GLN A 58 -6.80 -13.25 -3.52
CA GLN A 58 -7.08 -14.64 -3.13
C GLN A 58 -8.38 -14.74 -2.32
N VAL A 59 -9.24 -15.68 -2.68
CA VAL A 59 -10.43 -16.02 -1.90
C VAL A 59 -10.02 -16.89 -0.72
N ILE A 60 -10.46 -16.52 0.49
CA ILE A 60 -10.23 -17.32 1.70
C ILE A 60 -11.21 -18.52 1.68
N PRO A 61 -10.71 -19.77 1.66
CA PRO A 61 -11.58 -20.94 1.67
C PRO A 61 -12.45 -21.01 2.93
N LYS A 62 -13.63 -21.62 2.81
CA LYS A 62 -14.49 -21.88 3.96
C LYS A 62 -13.78 -22.81 4.95
N GLY A 63 -13.93 -22.54 6.24
CA GLY A 63 -13.35 -23.36 7.32
C GLY A 63 -11.89 -23.05 7.65
N VAL A 64 -11.24 -22.12 6.92
CA VAL A 64 -9.90 -21.64 7.29
C VAL A 64 -10.00 -20.70 8.49
N GLU A 65 -9.12 -20.90 9.47
CA GLU A 65 -9.01 -20.04 10.64
C GLU A 65 -8.54 -18.64 10.26
N ARG A 66 -9.16 -17.64 10.89
CA ARG A 66 -8.95 -16.22 10.58
C ARG A 66 -8.47 -15.50 11.82
N VAL A 67 -7.69 -14.45 11.64
CA VAL A 67 -7.42 -13.51 12.73
C VAL A 67 -8.73 -12.93 13.25
N GLN A 68 -8.89 -12.93 14.57
CA GLN A 68 -10.04 -12.37 15.24
C GLN A 68 -9.70 -10.99 15.83
N PRO A 69 -10.57 -9.98 15.65
CA PRO A 69 -10.37 -8.69 16.27
C PRO A 69 -10.23 -8.82 17.80
N ARG A 70 -9.28 -8.09 18.38
CA ARG A 70 -9.02 -8.03 19.84
C ARG A 70 -8.53 -9.35 20.47
N VAL A 71 -8.04 -10.30 19.66
CA VAL A 71 -7.33 -11.49 20.13
C VAL A 71 -5.84 -11.29 19.90
N SER A 72 -5.04 -11.54 20.94
CA SER A 72 -3.58 -11.54 20.85
C SER A 72 -3.11 -12.94 20.46
N TYR A 73 -2.21 -13.01 19.49
CA TYR A 73 -1.63 -14.25 18.99
C TYR A 73 -0.13 -14.26 19.22
N ALA A 74 0.45 -15.46 19.37
CA ALA A 74 1.89 -15.62 19.20
C ALA A 74 2.27 -15.31 17.74
N PHE A 75 3.49 -14.88 17.50
CA PHE A 75 3.92 -14.47 16.15
C PHE A 75 3.78 -15.59 15.11
N ASP A 76 4.19 -16.81 15.46
CA ASP A 76 4.11 -17.98 14.58
C ASP A 76 2.68 -18.45 14.32
N GLU A 77 1.79 -18.28 15.30
CA GLU A 77 0.36 -18.52 15.16
C GLU A 77 -0.27 -17.49 14.21
N TYR A 78 0.01 -16.20 14.43
CA TYR A 78 -0.49 -15.10 13.62
C TYR A 78 -0.15 -15.24 12.14
N GLN A 79 1.06 -15.73 11.84
CA GLN A 79 1.51 -15.98 10.46
C GLN A 79 0.73 -17.09 9.74
N ARG A 80 0.09 -18.02 10.46
CA ARG A 80 -0.66 -19.14 9.87
C ARG A 80 -2.12 -18.82 9.61
N LEU A 81 -2.65 -17.79 10.26
CA LEU A 81 -4.04 -17.38 10.16
C LEU A 81 -4.29 -16.62 8.86
N ALA A 82 -5.49 -16.75 8.29
CA ALA A 82 -5.92 -15.90 7.19
C ALA A 82 -6.19 -14.48 7.70
N HIS A 83 -5.81 -13.50 6.89
CA HIS A 83 -5.99 -12.06 7.18
C HIS A 83 -7.04 -11.51 6.21
N PRO A 84 -8.33 -11.54 6.58
CA PRO A 84 -9.38 -11.07 5.70
C PRO A 84 -9.32 -9.57 5.51
N VAL A 85 -9.62 -9.12 4.29
CA VAL A 85 -9.93 -7.71 4.04
C VAL A 85 -11.16 -7.34 4.83
N THR A 86 -11.08 -6.33 5.69
CA THR A 86 -12.17 -6.00 6.62
C THR A 86 -13.47 -5.67 5.88
N ALA A 87 -13.39 -4.89 4.80
CA ALA A 87 -14.55 -4.50 3.98
C ALA A 87 -15.05 -5.64 3.05
N TYR A 88 -14.17 -6.60 2.72
CA TYR A 88 -14.46 -7.69 1.80
C TYR A 88 -13.95 -9.02 2.38
N PRO A 89 -14.59 -9.55 3.44
CA PRO A 89 -14.05 -10.62 4.28
C PRO A 89 -13.90 -11.97 3.58
N ASN A 90 -14.33 -12.09 2.32
CA ASN A 90 -14.10 -13.26 1.49
C ASN A 90 -12.69 -13.29 0.88
N TYR A 91 -11.96 -12.16 0.89
CA TYR A 91 -10.63 -12.05 0.31
C TYR A 91 -9.54 -11.90 1.35
N GLN A 92 -8.37 -12.42 1.02
CA GLN A 92 -7.12 -12.24 1.76
C GLN A 92 -6.55 -10.83 1.49
N GLU A 93 -6.02 -10.18 2.52
CA GLU A 93 -5.29 -8.91 2.37
C GLU A 93 -4.09 -9.10 1.43
N PRO A 94 -3.97 -8.29 0.36
CA PRO A 94 -2.89 -8.44 -0.62
C PRO A 94 -1.52 -8.16 -0.03
N SER A 95 -1.41 -7.25 0.95
CA SER A 95 -0.14 -6.93 1.62
C SER A 95 0.96 -6.53 0.62
N ILE A 96 2.21 -6.98 0.84
CA ILE A 96 3.33 -6.67 -0.05
C ILE A 96 3.22 -7.47 -1.35
N GLN A 97 3.20 -6.76 -2.47
CA GLN A 97 3.19 -7.30 -3.82
C GLN A 97 4.34 -6.72 -4.64
N THR A 98 4.72 -7.38 -5.74
CA THR A 98 5.71 -6.84 -6.68
C THR A 98 5.03 -6.52 -7.99
N ILE A 99 4.93 -5.24 -8.35
CA ILE A 99 4.39 -4.77 -9.62
C ILE A 99 5.45 -3.95 -10.36
N PHE A 100 5.62 -4.18 -11.66
CA PHE A 100 6.64 -3.51 -12.48
C PHE A 100 8.09 -3.61 -11.94
N GLY A 101 8.37 -4.65 -11.14
CA GLY A 101 9.65 -4.83 -10.44
C GLY A 101 9.83 -3.95 -9.20
N ILE A 102 8.75 -3.34 -8.70
CA ILE A 102 8.72 -2.48 -7.52
C ILE A 102 7.95 -3.22 -6.42
N GLN A 103 8.58 -3.38 -5.25
CA GLN A 103 7.89 -3.89 -4.07
C GLN A 103 6.95 -2.80 -3.53
N THR A 104 5.69 -3.13 -3.33
CA THR A 104 4.64 -2.18 -2.98
C THR A 104 3.66 -2.83 -2.03
N TYR A 105 3.36 -2.14 -0.92
CA TYR A 105 2.35 -2.59 0.01
C TYR A 105 0.97 -2.12 -0.46
N PHE A 106 0.02 -3.05 -0.49
CA PHE A 106 -1.39 -2.82 -0.77
C PHE A 106 -2.22 -3.20 0.45
N SER A 107 -3.20 -2.36 0.79
CA SER A 107 -4.28 -2.74 1.70
C SER A 107 -5.61 -2.24 1.16
N ILE A 108 -6.67 -2.98 1.43
CA ILE A 108 -8.00 -2.68 0.87
C ILE A 108 -8.92 -2.15 1.97
N GLN A 109 -9.56 -1.03 1.67
CA GLN A 109 -10.58 -0.39 2.51
C GLN A 109 -11.93 -0.44 1.77
N GLN A 110 -12.96 0.17 2.35
CA GLN A 110 -14.33 0.07 1.83
C GLN A 110 -14.46 0.54 0.37
N ASP A 111 -13.81 1.66 0.02
CA ASP A 111 -13.94 2.36 -1.25
C ASP A 111 -12.58 2.77 -1.85
N SER A 112 -11.50 2.14 -1.37
CA SER A 112 -10.16 2.48 -1.80
C SER A 112 -9.13 1.39 -1.56
N ILE A 113 -8.04 1.46 -2.31
CA ILE A 113 -6.83 0.69 -2.11
C ILE A 113 -5.75 1.67 -1.67
N SER A 114 -5.17 1.42 -0.49
CA SER A 114 -3.97 2.14 -0.05
C SER A 114 -2.74 1.52 -0.70
N VAL A 115 -1.85 2.36 -1.21
CA VAL A 115 -0.61 1.97 -1.89
C VAL A 115 0.56 2.62 -1.18
N ALA A 116 1.54 1.83 -0.73
CA ALA A 116 2.64 2.32 0.07
C ALA A 116 4.00 1.78 -0.41
N LEU A 117 5.02 2.65 -0.37
CA LEU A 117 6.40 2.33 -0.71
C LEU A 117 7.36 2.76 0.40
N SER A 118 8.25 1.85 0.78
CA SER A 118 9.42 2.12 1.61
C SER A 118 10.45 1.00 1.40
N GLY A 119 11.71 1.26 1.77
CA GLY A 119 12.74 0.24 1.84
C GLY A 119 13.25 -0.32 0.51
N ALA A 120 13.17 0.43 -0.60
CA ALA A 120 13.73 0.01 -1.89
C ALA A 120 15.25 -0.29 -1.88
N GLU A 121 15.97 0.13 -0.84
CA GLU A 121 17.40 -0.12 -0.63
C GLU A 121 17.69 -1.05 0.56
N GLY A 122 16.68 -1.79 1.04
CA GLY A 122 16.82 -2.82 2.08
C GLY A 122 16.61 -2.35 3.51
N ASP A 123 16.39 -1.06 3.75
CA ASP A 123 15.97 -0.51 5.04
C ASP A 123 14.46 -0.22 5.03
N SER A 124 13.65 -1.15 5.54
CA SER A 124 12.18 -1.03 5.54
C SER A 124 11.64 0.11 6.41
N TRP A 125 12.50 0.79 7.18
CA TRP A 125 12.09 1.89 8.06
C TRP A 125 12.31 3.27 7.45
N ALA A 126 13.03 3.35 6.33
CA ALA A 126 13.40 4.60 5.69
C ALA A 126 12.88 4.68 4.25
N VAL A 127 12.48 5.88 3.86
CA VAL A 127 12.24 6.23 2.45
C VAL A 127 13.50 6.85 1.88
N THR A 128 13.89 6.35 0.72
CA THR A 128 15.06 6.76 -0.03
C THR A 128 14.66 7.51 -1.30
N GLU A 129 15.63 8.11 -1.99
CA GLU A 129 15.39 8.67 -3.32
C GLU A 129 14.87 7.60 -4.30
N LYS A 130 15.27 6.33 -4.11
CA LYS A 130 14.81 5.22 -4.95
C LYS A 130 13.32 4.94 -4.76
N ASP A 131 12.81 5.04 -3.53
CA ASP A 131 11.37 4.93 -3.26
C ASP A 131 10.59 6.06 -3.95
N PHE A 132 11.14 7.28 -3.94
CA PHE A 132 10.56 8.41 -4.67
C PHE A 132 10.55 8.18 -6.20
N GLN A 133 11.64 7.70 -6.78
CA GLN A 133 11.69 7.35 -8.21
C GLN A 133 10.72 6.20 -8.55
N ASN A 134 10.59 5.22 -7.66
CA ASN A 134 9.60 4.14 -7.80
C ASN A 134 8.17 4.69 -7.78
N ALA A 135 7.86 5.62 -6.88
CA ALA A 135 6.55 6.26 -6.81
C ALA A 135 6.22 7.02 -8.11
N LEU A 136 7.16 7.82 -8.65
CA LEU A 136 6.98 8.48 -9.95
C LEU A 136 6.70 7.49 -11.08
N ARG A 137 7.41 6.36 -11.08
CA ARG A 137 7.19 5.30 -12.07
C ARG A 137 5.81 4.67 -11.91
N LEU A 138 5.36 4.40 -10.67
CA LEU A 138 4.02 3.87 -10.41
C LEU A 138 2.92 4.83 -10.85
N GLU A 139 3.05 6.14 -10.60
CA GLU A 139 2.08 7.14 -11.11
C GLU A 139 1.92 7.01 -12.63
N SER A 140 3.04 6.95 -13.36
CA SER A 140 3.01 6.81 -14.82
C SER A 140 2.39 5.50 -15.29
N GLU A 141 2.71 4.37 -14.66
CA GLU A 141 2.15 3.07 -15.04
C GLU A 141 0.65 2.97 -14.71
N PHE A 142 0.22 3.49 -13.56
CA PHE A 142 -1.20 3.53 -13.22
C PHE A 142 -2.00 4.42 -14.17
N GLU A 143 -1.47 5.59 -14.56
CA GLU A 143 -2.10 6.44 -15.57
C GLU A 143 -2.25 5.71 -16.92
N LYS A 144 -1.20 5.00 -17.38
CA LYS A 144 -1.26 4.21 -18.63
C LYS A 144 -2.32 3.11 -18.58
N MET A 145 -2.57 2.53 -17.41
CA MET A 145 -3.60 1.51 -17.19
C MET A 145 -5.02 2.10 -17.00
N GLY A 146 -5.13 3.43 -16.96
CA GLY A 146 -6.37 4.12 -16.63
C GLY A 146 -6.84 3.83 -15.21
N ILE A 147 -5.92 3.63 -14.27
CA ILE A 147 -6.20 3.50 -12.84
C ILE A 147 -6.20 4.91 -12.25
N GLN A 148 -7.35 5.34 -11.72
CA GLN A 148 -7.49 6.66 -11.14
C GLN A 148 -7.02 6.68 -9.68
N MET A 149 -5.90 7.33 -9.43
CA MET A 149 -5.46 7.66 -8.08
C MET A 149 -6.14 8.94 -7.56
N GLU A 150 -6.34 8.99 -6.25
CA GLU A 150 -6.80 10.18 -5.54
C GLU A 150 -5.66 11.18 -5.38
N THR A 151 -5.91 12.43 -5.73
CA THR A 151 -4.99 13.52 -5.44
C THR A 151 -4.98 13.81 -3.94
N PRO A 152 -3.81 13.87 -3.28
CA PRO A 152 -3.72 14.17 -1.86
C PRO A 152 -4.29 15.56 -1.53
N PRO A 153 -4.89 15.74 -0.34
CA PRO A 153 -5.35 17.05 0.11
C PRO A 153 -4.22 18.08 0.06
N GLY A 154 -4.49 19.26 -0.52
CA GLY A 154 -3.51 20.35 -0.62
C GLY A 154 -2.62 20.30 -1.86
N LYS A 155 -2.82 19.36 -2.78
CA LYS A 155 -2.28 19.39 -4.14
C LYS A 155 -3.43 19.68 -5.12
N ASN A 156 -3.35 20.81 -5.84
CA ASN A 156 -4.31 21.20 -6.89
C ASN A 156 -3.61 21.20 -8.25
#